data_AF-A0A9P7G4G9-F1
#
_entry.id   AF-A0A9P7G4G9-F1
#
_cell.length_a   1.000
_cell.length_b   1.000
_cell.length_c   1.000
_cell.angle_alpha   90.00
_cell.angle_beta   90.00
_cell.angle_gamma   90.00
#
_symmetry.space_group_name_H-M   'P 1'
#
loop_
_entity.id
_entity.type
_entity.pdbx_description
1 polymer ?
#
loop_
_entity_poly.entity_id
_entity_poly.type
_entity_poly.pdbx_seq_one_letter_code
_entity_poly.pdbx_strand_id
1 'polypeptide(L)'
;MSVRPLVIDDTDPRVRYGGSGWQSDIPGSQDNFGTHGETYNGTLHAATSDGSFAFSFQGNSIRVFGTVNLAPVYGDYGAVAGPNFTPPWECFVDNISIGAAKANPFHENNWLLCNSDRLNDGPHELTFKSQNITKGTLWVDYLQYTPDKPPTEPSVVLVANTDPEIRYDSTWQGVDGVANMTSTNGAKVTFNFTGTKLAWLGYIPIERPGNGTSASYSIDGESPTTFFLAGHPPFDGTSLYNQNFFTTPDLPNGPHTIVVTYQGNSSFTPLTLDHIYLTVAPTSTTHPSSPKKSLVGTIVGCVVGGVAAILFVGFLLLFLRRRNREKGSEGSSRGLIQSPNEAVAFTMSQPPSASSAASPSLPSPSNVSLGASSGSGFVSDSKRRATAPSPYA
;
A
#
# COMPACT_ATOMS: atom_id res chain seq x y z
N MET A 1 -25.41 -8.39 3.72
CA MET A 1 -24.36 -8.05 2.73
C MET A 1 -23.29 -9.11 2.86
N SER A 2 -22.81 -9.66 1.75
CA SER A 2 -21.60 -10.51 1.79
C SER A 2 -20.43 -9.65 2.21
N VAL A 3 -19.55 -10.15 3.07
CA VAL A 3 -18.32 -9.44 3.43
C VAL A 3 -17.31 -9.62 2.29
N ARG A 4 -16.51 -8.59 2.03
CA ARG A 4 -15.45 -8.61 1.01
C ARG A 4 -14.19 -9.29 1.56
N PRO A 5 -13.41 -10.02 0.75
CA PRO A 5 -12.13 -10.55 1.18
C PRO A 5 -11.20 -9.42 1.68
N LEU A 6 -10.48 -9.69 2.76
CA LEU A 6 -9.38 -8.84 3.22
C LEU A 6 -8.09 -9.26 2.53
N VAL A 7 -7.23 -8.30 2.22
CA VAL A 7 -5.89 -8.50 1.67
C VAL A 7 -4.88 -8.22 2.76
N ILE A 8 -3.99 -9.18 3.01
CA ILE A 8 -3.00 -9.16 4.09
C ILE A 8 -1.63 -9.29 3.44
N ASP A 9 -0.86 -8.22 3.53
CA ASP A 9 0.51 -8.14 3.04
C ASP A 9 1.41 -9.18 3.71
N ASP A 10 2.42 -9.69 3.00
CA ASP A 10 3.42 -10.61 3.55
C ASP A 10 4.21 -10.01 4.71
N THR A 11 4.32 -8.68 4.78
CA THR A 11 4.99 -7.96 5.87
C THR A 11 4.09 -7.69 7.07
N ASP A 12 2.81 -8.05 7.01
CA ASP A 12 1.88 -7.87 8.14
C ASP A 12 2.39 -8.66 9.37
N PRO A 13 2.51 -8.03 10.55
CA PRO A 13 3.09 -8.65 11.74
C PRO A 13 2.30 -9.86 12.26
N ARG A 14 1.07 -10.08 11.77
CA ARG A 14 0.28 -11.28 12.07
C ARG A 14 0.76 -12.50 11.28
N VAL A 15 1.49 -12.31 10.18
CA VAL A 15 2.14 -13.40 9.43
C VAL A 15 3.42 -13.79 10.18
N ARG A 16 3.39 -14.97 10.80
CA ARG A 16 4.48 -15.46 11.66
C ARG A 16 5.36 -16.42 10.89
N TYR A 17 6.46 -15.90 10.35
CA TYR A 17 7.50 -16.72 9.72
C TYR A 17 8.29 -17.51 10.77
N GLY A 18 8.55 -18.78 10.47
CA GLY A 18 9.27 -19.73 11.31
C GLY A 18 10.31 -20.52 10.51
N GLY A 19 11.41 -20.86 11.18
CA GLY A 19 12.59 -21.45 10.55
C GLY A 19 13.57 -20.40 10.03
N SER A 20 14.79 -20.81 9.70
CA SER A 20 15.85 -19.92 9.21
C SER A 20 15.77 -19.63 7.70
N GLY A 21 14.79 -20.21 7.00
CA GLY A 21 14.71 -20.20 5.55
C GLY A 21 14.06 -18.97 4.92
N TRP A 22 13.46 -18.08 5.72
CA TRP A 22 12.71 -16.91 5.25
C TRP A 22 13.53 -15.63 5.33
N GLN A 23 13.53 -14.86 4.24
CA GLN A 23 14.19 -13.56 4.14
C GLN A 23 13.22 -12.56 3.52
N SER A 24 13.14 -11.36 4.09
CA SER A 24 12.37 -10.28 3.49
C SER A 24 13.07 -9.78 2.23
N ASP A 25 12.31 -9.58 1.16
CA ASP A 25 12.74 -9.10 -0.14
C ASP A 25 12.00 -7.78 -0.42
N ILE A 26 12.66 -6.68 -0.03
CA ILE A 26 12.12 -5.31 -0.10
C ILE A 26 13.24 -4.38 -0.60
N PRO A 27 13.00 -3.56 -1.65
CA PRO A 27 11.79 -3.55 -2.48
C PRO A 27 11.73 -4.77 -3.41
N GLY A 28 10.52 -5.26 -3.68
CA GLY A 28 10.19 -6.51 -4.37
C GLY A 28 11.06 -6.74 -5.59
N SER A 29 12.05 -7.63 -5.46
CA SER A 29 13.00 -7.90 -6.54
C SER A 29 12.36 -8.53 -7.78
N GLN A 30 11.09 -8.96 -7.68
CA GLN A 30 10.34 -9.65 -8.72
C GLN A 30 9.33 -8.77 -9.47
N ASP A 31 9.17 -7.49 -9.14
CA ASP A 31 8.10 -6.61 -9.67
C ASP A 31 8.02 -6.55 -11.21
N ASN A 32 9.14 -6.73 -11.90
CA ASN A 32 9.22 -6.60 -13.35
C ASN A 32 9.16 -7.93 -14.12
N PHE A 33 8.77 -9.02 -13.45
CA PHE A 33 8.71 -10.36 -14.07
C PHE A 33 7.28 -10.85 -14.30
N GLY A 34 7.14 -11.66 -15.35
CA GLY A 34 5.88 -12.26 -15.73
C GLY A 34 4.90 -11.27 -16.36
N THR A 35 3.66 -11.73 -16.53
CA THR A 35 2.56 -10.95 -17.11
C THR A 35 1.48 -10.62 -16.08
N HIS A 36 1.67 -11.01 -14.81
CA HIS A 36 0.67 -10.91 -13.75
C HIS A 36 0.84 -9.70 -12.83
N GLY A 37 1.46 -8.63 -13.32
CA GLY A 37 1.63 -7.37 -12.57
C GLY A 37 2.79 -7.39 -11.57
N GLU A 38 3.01 -6.25 -10.93
CA GLU A 38 3.98 -6.06 -9.84
C GLU A 38 3.54 -6.83 -8.58
N THR A 39 4.47 -7.06 -7.64
CA THR A 39 4.10 -7.70 -6.37
C THR A 39 3.27 -6.75 -5.52
N TYR A 40 2.44 -7.28 -4.63
CA TYR A 40 1.60 -6.44 -3.80
C TYR A 40 2.47 -5.57 -2.89
N ASN A 41 2.23 -4.26 -2.93
CA ASN A 41 3.03 -3.23 -2.25
C ASN A 41 4.55 -3.26 -2.51
N GLY A 42 5.02 -4.00 -3.52
CA GLY A 42 6.45 -4.16 -3.78
C GLY A 42 7.17 -4.83 -2.61
N THR A 43 6.52 -5.78 -1.92
CA THR A 43 7.11 -6.58 -0.85
C THR A 43 6.98 -8.07 -1.15
N LEU A 44 7.92 -8.86 -0.64
CA LEU A 44 7.91 -10.32 -0.71
C LEU A 44 8.66 -10.90 0.50
N HIS A 45 8.33 -12.16 0.84
CA HIS A 45 9.16 -13.01 1.68
C HIS A 45 9.65 -14.23 0.90
N ALA A 46 10.98 -14.31 0.77
CA ALA A 46 11.70 -15.35 0.05
C ALA A 46 12.04 -16.55 0.95
N ALA A 47 11.54 -17.74 0.59
CA ALA A 47 11.98 -19.01 1.13
C ALA A 47 13.13 -19.58 0.27
N THR A 48 14.33 -19.67 0.87
CA THR A 48 15.55 -20.22 0.25
C THR A 48 15.92 -21.61 0.76
N SER A 49 15.18 -22.09 1.76
CA SER A 49 15.26 -23.44 2.32
C SER A 49 13.91 -23.80 2.95
N ASP A 50 13.81 -25.02 3.47
CA ASP A 50 12.61 -25.49 4.15
C ASP A 50 12.29 -24.61 5.37
N GLY A 51 11.00 -24.33 5.54
CA GLY A 51 10.50 -23.39 6.52
C GLY A 51 8.98 -23.37 6.55
N SER A 52 8.42 -22.49 7.36
CA SER A 52 6.97 -22.32 7.42
C SER A 52 6.58 -20.91 7.79
N PHE A 53 5.37 -20.49 7.45
CA PHE A 53 4.72 -19.37 8.14
C PHE A 53 3.33 -19.78 8.60
N ALA A 54 2.83 -19.09 9.63
CA ALA A 54 1.48 -19.28 10.14
C ALA A 54 0.70 -17.96 10.19
N PHE A 55 -0.59 -18.02 9.91
CA PHE A 55 -1.50 -16.88 9.96
C PHE A 55 -2.85 -17.30 10.55
N SER A 56 -3.27 -16.61 11.62
CA SER A 56 -4.55 -16.86 12.27
C SER A 56 -5.62 -15.91 11.73
N PHE A 57 -6.78 -16.43 11.36
CA PHE A 57 -7.89 -15.65 10.80
C PHE A 57 -9.25 -16.11 11.34
N GLN A 58 -10.27 -15.29 11.13
CA GLN A 58 -11.67 -15.63 11.41
C GLN A 58 -12.46 -15.42 10.13
N GLY A 59 -12.91 -16.49 9.49
CA GLY A 59 -13.43 -16.43 8.13
C GLY A 59 -13.71 -17.78 7.53
N ASN A 60 -14.29 -17.79 6.34
CA ASN A 60 -14.70 -19.03 5.64
C ASN A 60 -13.89 -19.34 4.37
N SER A 61 -12.89 -18.53 4.04
CA SER A 61 -11.98 -18.82 2.94
C SER A 61 -10.60 -18.24 3.20
N ILE A 62 -9.57 -18.85 2.62
CA ILE A 62 -8.18 -18.35 2.65
C ILE A 62 -7.50 -18.66 1.31
N ARG A 63 -6.66 -17.73 0.85
CA ARG A 63 -5.83 -17.85 -0.35
C ARG A 63 -4.45 -17.27 -0.06
N VAL A 64 -3.41 -17.87 -0.62
CA VAL A 64 -2.02 -17.39 -0.52
C VAL A 64 -1.51 -17.14 -1.92
N PHE A 65 -0.92 -15.98 -2.15
CA PHE A 65 -0.35 -15.55 -3.41
C PHE A 65 1.16 -15.30 -3.25
N GLY A 66 1.88 -15.41 -4.36
CA GLY A 66 3.32 -15.20 -4.37
C GLY A 66 3.91 -15.16 -5.77
N THR A 67 5.23 -15.08 -5.83
CA THR A 67 5.99 -15.23 -7.08
C THR A 67 6.49 -16.66 -7.21
N VAL A 68 6.20 -17.27 -8.35
CA VAL A 68 6.71 -18.59 -8.73
C VAL A 68 7.83 -18.42 -9.75
N ASN A 69 9.02 -18.94 -9.46
CA ASN A 69 10.12 -19.08 -10.43
C ASN A 69 10.75 -20.46 -10.28
N LEU A 70 10.20 -21.44 -10.98
CA LEU A 70 10.54 -22.85 -10.77
C LEU A 70 11.57 -23.38 -11.78
N ALA A 71 11.98 -22.57 -12.76
CA ALA A 71 12.98 -22.94 -13.76
C ALA A 71 14.34 -23.34 -13.15
N PRO A 72 14.89 -22.63 -12.13
CA PRO A 72 16.17 -23.02 -11.51
C PRO A 72 16.13 -24.32 -10.72
N VAL A 73 14.93 -24.72 -10.26
CA VAL A 73 14.74 -25.91 -9.42
C VAL A 73 14.71 -27.17 -10.26
N TYR A 74 14.12 -27.10 -11.47
CA TYR A 74 13.80 -28.30 -12.26
C TYR A 74 14.26 -28.24 -13.74
N GLY A 75 14.93 -27.17 -14.16
CA GLY A 75 15.52 -27.00 -15.50
C GLY A 75 14.60 -26.28 -16.50
N ASP A 76 15.21 -25.60 -17.47
CA ASP A 76 14.56 -24.83 -18.55
C ASP A 76 13.84 -25.74 -19.56
N TYR A 77 12.73 -26.38 -19.19
CA TYR A 77 11.78 -26.91 -20.18
C TYR A 77 10.37 -26.94 -19.60
N GLY A 78 9.42 -26.29 -20.28
CA GLY A 78 7.98 -26.22 -19.99
C GLY A 78 7.22 -27.56 -20.06
N ALA A 79 7.86 -28.68 -19.72
CA ALA A 79 7.30 -30.03 -19.72
C ALA A 79 7.19 -30.66 -18.31
N VAL A 80 7.63 -29.99 -17.24
CA VAL A 80 7.61 -30.57 -15.87
C VAL A 80 6.32 -30.30 -15.10
N ALA A 81 5.45 -29.39 -15.55
CA ALA A 81 4.08 -29.26 -15.04
C ALA A 81 3.14 -30.36 -15.59
N GLY A 82 3.64 -31.57 -15.80
CA GLY A 82 2.82 -32.75 -16.02
C GLY A 82 2.03 -33.12 -14.75
N PRO A 83 1.15 -34.11 -14.80
CA PRO A 83 0.31 -34.53 -13.65
C PRO A 83 1.10 -35.01 -12.42
N ASN A 84 2.44 -35.14 -12.52
CA ASN A 84 3.33 -35.56 -11.44
C ASN A 84 4.16 -34.39 -10.85
N PHE A 85 3.85 -33.15 -11.19
CA PHE A 85 4.48 -31.97 -10.59
C PHE A 85 4.13 -31.89 -9.10
N THR A 86 5.13 -31.90 -8.23
CA THR A 86 4.94 -31.67 -6.78
C THR A 86 5.52 -30.29 -6.45
N PRO A 87 4.68 -29.29 -6.14
CA PRO A 87 5.13 -27.99 -5.70
C PRO A 87 6.06 -28.11 -4.47
N PRO A 88 7.14 -27.31 -4.34
CA PRO A 88 7.98 -27.27 -3.15
C PRO A 88 7.30 -26.56 -1.97
N TRP A 89 5.98 -26.66 -1.86
CA TRP A 89 5.20 -26.13 -0.76
C TRP A 89 3.92 -26.93 -0.54
N GLU A 90 3.33 -26.77 0.64
CA GLU A 90 2.02 -27.30 0.99
C GLU A 90 1.36 -26.41 2.04
N CYS A 91 0.04 -26.24 1.94
CA CYS A 91 -0.73 -25.46 2.88
C CYS A 91 -1.65 -26.35 3.72
N PHE A 92 -1.87 -25.92 4.95
CA PHE A 92 -2.74 -26.57 5.93
C PHE A 92 -3.65 -25.53 6.54
N VAL A 93 -4.91 -25.89 6.76
CA VAL A 93 -5.84 -25.14 7.61
C VAL A 93 -6.19 -26.05 8.78
N ASP A 94 -5.94 -25.58 10.00
CA ASP A 94 -6.17 -26.34 11.25
C ASP A 94 -5.50 -27.73 11.21
N ASN A 95 -4.26 -27.77 10.73
CA ASN A 95 -3.47 -29.00 10.49
C ASN A 95 -4.04 -29.97 9.44
N ILE A 96 -5.08 -29.59 8.70
CA ILE A 96 -5.62 -30.38 7.59
C ILE A 96 -5.03 -29.84 6.29
N SER A 97 -4.38 -30.71 5.51
CA SER A 97 -3.83 -30.31 4.21
C SER A 97 -4.95 -29.84 3.28
N ILE A 98 -4.76 -28.63 2.74
CA ILE A 98 -5.57 -28.08 1.64
C ILE A 98 -4.82 -28.20 0.31
N GLY A 99 -3.66 -28.87 0.31
CA GLY A 99 -2.79 -29.03 -0.83
C GLY A 99 -2.13 -27.74 -1.28
N ALA A 100 -1.55 -27.80 -2.47
CA ALA A 100 -0.99 -26.67 -3.18
C ALA A 100 -1.77 -26.47 -4.50
N ALA A 101 -1.93 -25.21 -4.89
CA ALA A 101 -2.49 -24.88 -6.18
C ALA A 101 -1.58 -25.36 -7.31
N LYS A 102 -2.15 -25.50 -8.51
CA LYS A 102 -1.39 -25.90 -9.70
C LYS A 102 -0.29 -24.87 -9.95
N ALA A 103 0.96 -25.32 -9.93
CA ALA A 103 2.07 -24.43 -10.20
C ALA A 103 2.11 -24.01 -11.67
N ASN A 104 2.55 -22.78 -11.88
CA ASN A 104 2.96 -22.29 -13.17
C ASN A 104 4.45 -22.59 -13.39
N PRO A 105 4.86 -23.22 -14.51
CA PRO A 105 6.28 -23.36 -14.84
C PRO A 105 6.94 -22.02 -15.21
N PHE A 106 6.16 -21.00 -15.57
CA PHE A 106 6.66 -19.68 -15.92
C PHE A 106 6.95 -18.84 -14.69
N HIS A 107 7.83 -17.86 -14.87
CA HIS A 107 8.15 -16.89 -13.85
C HIS A 107 7.03 -15.86 -13.75
N GLU A 108 6.19 -15.96 -12.71
CA GLU A 108 4.98 -15.14 -12.57
C GLU A 108 4.78 -14.63 -11.14
N ASN A 109 4.38 -13.36 -11.03
CA ASN A 109 3.89 -12.74 -9.79
C ASN A 109 2.39 -13.02 -9.58
N ASN A 110 1.88 -12.64 -8.41
CA ASN A 110 0.44 -12.73 -8.09
C ASN A 110 -0.16 -14.13 -8.36
N TRP A 111 0.65 -15.18 -8.27
CA TRP A 111 0.23 -16.53 -8.59
C TRP A 111 -0.37 -17.19 -7.34
N LEU A 112 -1.51 -17.86 -7.51
CA LEU A 112 -2.15 -18.59 -6.42
C LEU A 112 -1.26 -19.78 -6.02
N LEU A 113 -0.81 -19.79 -4.77
CA LEU A 113 0.00 -20.87 -4.19
C LEU A 113 -0.87 -21.93 -3.51
N CYS A 114 -1.94 -21.54 -2.83
CA CYS A 114 -2.92 -22.45 -2.26
C CYS A 114 -4.22 -21.71 -1.91
N ASN A 115 -5.33 -22.45 -1.83
CA ASN A 115 -6.63 -21.92 -1.45
C ASN A 115 -7.49 -22.94 -0.71
N SER A 116 -8.38 -22.42 0.13
CA SER A 116 -9.58 -23.12 0.57
C SER A 116 -10.73 -22.11 0.49
N ASP A 117 -11.71 -22.39 -0.37
CA ASP A 117 -12.85 -21.48 -0.62
C ASP A 117 -14.10 -21.85 0.21
N ARG A 118 -14.03 -22.92 1.03
CA ARG A 118 -15.17 -23.47 1.78
C ARG A 118 -14.75 -24.01 3.14
N LEU A 119 -14.43 -23.11 4.04
CA LEU A 119 -14.29 -23.38 5.47
C LEU A 119 -15.62 -23.08 6.17
N ASN A 120 -15.78 -23.58 7.40
CA ASN A 120 -16.88 -23.10 8.24
C ASN A 120 -16.57 -21.68 8.70
N ASP A 121 -17.58 -20.86 8.97
CA ASP A 121 -17.34 -19.58 9.64
C ASP A 121 -16.71 -19.84 11.03
N GLY A 122 -15.74 -19.03 11.42
CA GLY A 122 -15.06 -19.15 12.71
C GLY A 122 -13.53 -19.01 12.65
N PRO A 123 -12.87 -19.26 13.80
CA PRO A 123 -11.42 -19.14 13.91
C PRO A 123 -10.69 -20.29 13.22
N HIS A 124 -9.65 -19.96 12.47
CA HIS A 124 -8.79 -20.88 11.74
C HIS A 124 -7.32 -20.47 11.85
N GLU A 125 -6.42 -21.44 11.67
CA GLU A 125 -5.00 -21.19 11.48
C GLU A 125 -4.52 -21.77 10.14
N LEU A 126 -4.06 -20.89 9.26
CA LEU A 126 -3.29 -21.28 8.08
C LEU A 126 -1.85 -21.58 8.50
N THR A 127 -1.32 -22.71 8.04
CA THR A 127 0.11 -23.01 8.04
C THR A 127 0.57 -23.26 6.61
N PHE A 128 1.52 -22.48 6.13
CA PHE A 128 2.22 -22.71 4.88
C PHE A 128 3.58 -23.33 5.17
N LYS A 129 3.96 -24.36 4.42
CA LYS A 129 5.29 -24.97 4.53
C LYS A 129 6.00 -24.89 3.18
N SER A 130 7.20 -24.33 3.17
CA SER A 130 8.16 -24.53 2.09
C SER A 130 8.93 -25.84 2.36
N GLN A 131 9.02 -26.71 1.36
CA GLN A 131 9.60 -28.04 1.51
C GLN A 131 10.35 -28.47 0.25
N ASN A 132 11.45 -29.20 0.44
CA ASN A 132 12.34 -29.66 -0.62
C ASN A 132 12.95 -28.50 -1.45
N ILE A 133 13.13 -27.32 -0.85
CA ILE A 133 13.83 -26.20 -1.50
C ILE A 133 15.33 -26.49 -1.46
N THR A 134 15.82 -27.11 -2.54
CA THR A 134 17.25 -27.43 -2.72
C THR A 134 17.95 -26.51 -3.71
N LYS A 135 17.18 -25.86 -4.58
CA LYS A 135 17.61 -24.88 -5.58
C LYS A 135 16.47 -23.88 -5.77
N GLY A 136 16.81 -22.65 -6.17
CA GLY A 136 15.84 -21.58 -6.41
C GLY A 136 15.26 -20.97 -5.13
N THR A 137 14.25 -20.13 -5.30
CA THR A 137 13.57 -19.38 -4.25
C THR A 137 12.08 -19.45 -4.51
N LEU A 138 11.29 -19.57 -3.44
CA LEU A 138 9.84 -19.42 -3.48
C LEU A 138 9.49 -18.13 -2.75
N TRP A 139 8.70 -17.25 -3.35
CA TRP A 139 8.29 -16.02 -2.70
C TRP A 139 6.81 -16.06 -2.34
N VAL A 140 6.49 -15.53 -1.17
CA VAL A 140 5.12 -15.26 -0.71
C VAL A 140 4.93 -13.76 -0.70
N ASP A 141 3.76 -13.30 -1.13
CA ASP A 141 3.46 -11.88 -1.41
C ASP A 141 2.30 -11.37 -0.57
N TYR A 142 1.13 -12.03 -0.64
CA TYR A 142 0.01 -11.65 0.21
C TYR A 142 -0.96 -12.80 0.40
N LEU A 143 -1.84 -12.62 1.39
CA LEU A 143 -2.94 -13.51 1.68
C LEU A 143 -4.27 -12.81 1.41
N GLN A 144 -5.29 -13.58 1.04
CA GLN A 144 -6.67 -13.13 1.02
C GLN A 144 -7.55 -14.04 1.86
N TYR A 145 -8.40 -13.48 2.71
CA TYR A 145 -9.41 -14.28 3.43
C TYR A 145 -10.74 -13.55 3.51
N THR A 146 -11.85 -14.29 3.47
CA THR A 146 -13.19 -13.72 3.62
C THR A 146 -13.59 -13.79 5.08
N PRO A 147 -13.70 -12.66 5.80
CA PRO A 147 -14.00 -12.68 7.22
C PRO A 147 -15.50 -12.90 7.47
N ASP A 148 -15.82 -13.48 8.62
CA ASP A 148 -17.23 -13.70 9.04
C ASP A 148 -17.97 -12.39 9.32
N LYS A 149 -17.22 -11.32 9.60
CA LYS A 149 -17.72 -9.99 9.98
C LYS A 149 -16.90 -8.90 9.29
N PRO A 150 -17.50 -7.72 9.04
CA PRO A 150 -16.75 -6.55 8.57
C PRO A 150 -15.56 -6.24 9.49
N PRO A 151 -14.44 -5.73 8.93
CA PRO A 151 -13.26 -5.40 9.72
C PRO A 151 -13.57 -4.29 10.74
N THR A 152 -13.03 -4.45 11.95
CA THR A 152 -13.15 -3.47 13.05
C THR A 152 -11.91 -2.59 13.20
N GLU A 153 -10.91 -2.79 12.36
CA GLU A 153 -9.67 -2.01 12.28
C GLU A 153 -9.42 -1.60 10.83
N PRO A 154 -8.55 -0.60 10.56
CA PRO A 154 -8.13 -0.28 9.20
C PRO A 154 -7.64 -1.52 8.45
N SER A 155 -8.13 -1.73 7.24
CA SER A 155 -7.85 -2.93 6.45
C SER A 155 -7.97 -2.63 4.96
N VAL A 156 -7.35 -3.46 4.12
CA VAL A 156 -7.58 -3.44 2.68
C VAL A 156 -8.58 -4.53 2.33
N VAL A 157 -9.64 -4.17 1.62
CA VAL A 157 -10.62 -5.12 1.07
C VAL A 157 -10.42 -5.26 -0.43
N LEU A 158 -10.66 -6.46 -0.95
CA LEU A 158 -10.74 -6.75 -2.37
C LEU A 158 -12.19 -6.53 -2.85
N VAL A 159 -12.39 -5.58 -3.75
CA VAL A 159 -13.67 -5.34 -4.43
C VAL A 159 -13.57 -5.93 -5.83
N ALA A 160 -14.28 -7.02 -6.10
CA ALA A 160 -14.32 -7.62 -7.44
C ALA A 160 -15.06 -6.73 -8.44
N ASN A 161 -14.71 -6.79 -9.72
CA ASN A 161 -15.47 -6.17 -10.83
C ASN A 161 -16.97 -6.51 -10.84
N THR A 162 -17.39 -7.64 -10.26
CA THR A 162 -18.81 -8.02 -10.15
C THR A 162 -19.51 -7.46 -8.91
N ASP A 163 -18.84 -6.62 -8.11
CA ASP A 163 -19.44 -6.05 -6.89
C ASP A 163 -20.68 -5.19 -7.24
N PRO A 164 -21.82 -5.40 -6.58
CA PRO A 164 -23.06 -4.72 -6.92
C PRO A 164 -23.06 -3.20 -6.67
N GLU A 165 -22.09 -2.68 -5.93
CA GLU A 165 -21.90 -1.22 -5.77
C GLU A 165 -21.22 -0.58 -7.00
N ILE A 166 -20.64 -1.39 -7.88
CA ILE A 166 -20.06 -0.93 -9.14
C ILE A 166 -21.15 -0.88 -10.22
N ARG A 167 -21.32 0.30 -10.80
CA ARG A 167 -22.31 0.57 -11.85
C ARG A 167 -21.62 0.89 -13.15
N TYR A 168 -21.63 -0.08 -14.04
CA TYR A 168 -21.20 0.08 -15.42
C TYR A 168 -22.31 0.69 -16.26
N ASP A 169 -21.96 1.55 -17.23
CA ASP A 169 -22.91 1.89 -18.28
C ASP A 169 -23.10 0.74 -19.28
N SER A 170 -24.04 0.91 -20.22
CA SER A 170 -24.43 -0.14 -21.17
C SER A 170 -23.36 -0.54 -22.18
N THR A 171 -22.21 0.15 -22.23
CA THR A 171 -21.12 -0.13 -23.19
C THR A 171 -20.06 -1.07 -22.63
N TRP A 172 -20.13 -1.39 -21.33
CA TRP A 172 -19.23 -2.35 -20.70
C TRP A 172 -19.74 -3.78 -20.88
N GLN A 173 -18.80 -4.70 -21.00
CA GLN A 173 -19.06 -6.13 -21.12
C GLN A 173 -17.99 -6.95 -20.39
N GLY A 174 -18.35 -8.16 -19.95
CA GLY A 174 -17.35 -9.09 -19.42
C GLY A 174 -16.35 -9.53 -20.49
N VAL A 175 -15.11 -9.78 -20.09
CA VAL A 175 -14.03 -10.27 -20.93
C VAL A 175 -13.28 -11.40 -20.23
N ASP A 176 -13.15 -12.54 -20.93
CA ASP A 176 -12.39 -13.74 -20.54
C ASP A 176 -12.69 -14.32 -19.14
N GLY A 177 -13.83 -13.95 -18.56
CA GLY A 177 -14.22 -14.34 -17.20
C GLY A 177 -13.37 -13.70 -16.09
N VAL A 178 -12.53 -12.73 -16.43
CA VAL A 178 -11.59 -12.07 -15.50
C VAL A 178 -12.04 -10.65 -15.21
N ALA A 179 -12.33 -9.86 -16.24
CA ALA A 179 -12.57 -8.43 -16.11
C ALA A 179 -13.89 -7.99 -16.76
N ASN A 180 -14.32 -6.76 -16.47
CA ASN A 180 -15.25 -6.02 -17.32
C ASN A 180 -14.44 -5.02 -18.17
N MET A 181 -14.82 -4.81 -19.42
CA MET A 181 -14.12 -3.93 -20.37
C MET A 181 -15.04 -2.98 -21.11
N THR A 182 -14.49 -1.86 -21.56
CA THR A 182 -15.08 -0.99 -22.60
C THR A 182 -14.03 -0.53 -23.62
N SER A 183 -14.47 -0.34 -24.86
CA SER A 183 -13.69 0.32 -25.93
C SER A 183 -14.45 1.52 -26.51
N THR A 184 -15.51 1.98 -25.83
CA THR A 184 -16.37 3.06 -26.30
C THR A 184 -15.93 4.39 -25.68
N ASN A 185 -15.55 5.35 -26.52
CA ASN A 185 -15.17 6.68 -26.06
C ASN A 185 -16.25 7.31 -25.17
N GLY A 186 -15.86 7.84 -24.01
CA GLY A 186 -16.77 8.46 -23.06
C GLY A 186 -17.55 7.48 -22.18
N ALA A 187 -17.32 6.17 -22.32
CA ALA A 187 -17.90 5.16 -21.44
C ALA A 187 -17.49 5.39 -19.99
N LYS A 188 -18.40 5.10 -19.07
CA LYS A 188 -18.28 5.37 -17.65
C LYS A 188 -18.56 4.16 -16.79
N VAL A 189 -17.88 4.13 -15.66
CA VAL A 189 -18.16 3.24 -14.53
C VAL A 189 -18.15 4.09 -13.27
N THR A 190 -19.13 3.87 -12.40
CA THR A 190 -19.30 4.58 -11.13
C THR A 190 -19.21 3.58 -9.99
N PHE A 191 -18.46 3.92 -8.95
CA PHE A 191 -18.37 3.12 -7.73
C PHE A 191 -18.56 4.02 -6.51
N ASN A 192 -19.52 3.64 -5.67
CA ASN A 192 -19.76 4.28 -4.38
C ASN A 192 -19.05 3.47 -3.31
N PHE A 193 -18.18 4.08 -2.53
CA PHE A 193 -17.41 3.38 -1.51
C PHE A 193 -17.29 4.18 -0.22
N THR A 194 -16.91 3.51 0.87
CA THR A 194 -16.51 4.17 2.11
C THR A 194 -15.11 3.72 2.46
N GLY A 195 -14.17 4.65 2.54
CA GLY A 195 -12.75 4.32 2.75
C GLY A 195 -11.85 5.53 2.61
N THR A 196 -10.55 5.28 2.51
CA THR A 196 -9.51 6.33 2.48
C THR A 196 -8.60 6.26 1.27
N LYS A 197 -8.57 5.16 0.52
CA LYS A 197 -7.69 5.00 -0.63
C LYS A 197 -8.16 3.87 -1.53
N LEU A 198 -7.97 4.02 -2.83
CA LEU A 198 -8.36 3.03 -3.83
C LEU A 198 -7.24 2.82 -4.86
N ALA A 199 -6.91 1.56 -5.17
CA ALA A 199 -6.11 1.18 -6.34
C ALA A 199 -6.98 0.39 -7.33
N TRP A 200 -6.88 0.75 -8.62
CA TRP A 200 -7.65 0.17 -9.71
C TRP A 200 -6.77 -0.79 -10.51
N LEU A 201 -7.10 -2.08 -10.47
CA LEU A 201 -6.37 -3.12 -11.16
C LEU A 201 -7.13 -3.52 -12.43
N GLY A 202 -6.38 -3.60 -13.52
CA GLY A 202 -6.88 -3.88 -14.85
C GLY A 202 -6.25 -5.10 -15.49
N TYR A 203 -6.85 -5.46 -16.62
CA TYR A 203 -6.47 -6.54 -17.51
C TYR A 203 -6.25 -5.97 -18.93
N ILE A 204 -5.14 -6.30 -19.57
CA ILE A 204 -4.82 -5.87 -20.94
C ILE A 204 -4.87 -7.12 -21.84
N PRO A 205 -5.99 -7.38 -22.54
CA PRO A 205 -6.14 -8.55 -23.41
C PRO A 205 -5.35 -8.42 -24.71
N ILE A 206 -4.55 -9.44 -25.04
CA ILE A 206 -3.76 -9.49 -26.28
C ILE A 206 -4.61 -9.49 -27.56
N GLU A 207 -5.84 -9.99 -27.47
CA GLU A 207 -6.78 -10.10 -28.58
C GLU A 207 -7.46 -8.75 -28.92
N ARG A 208 -7.00 -7.65 -28.31
CA ARG A 208 -7.50 -6.29 -28.51
C ARG A 208 -6.40 -5.35 -28.98
N PRO A 209 -6.73 -4.18 -29.54
CA PRO A 209 -5.74 -3.18 -29.90
C PRO A 209 -4.88 -2.79 -28.69
N GLY A 210 -3.56 -2.76 -28.90
CA GLY A 210 -2.56 -2.53 -27.86
C GLY A 210 -1.91 -1.15 -27.89
N ASN A 211 -2.51 -0.17 -28.55
CA ASN A 211 -1.96 1.19 -28.55
C ASN A 211 -2.39 1.89 -27.28
N GLY A 212 -1.44 2.39 -26.50
CA GLY A 212 -1.73 3.10 -25.26
C GLY A 212 -2.62 4.33 -25.49
N THR A 213 -3.41 4.67 -24.49
CA THR A 213 -4.37 5.78 -24.51
C THR A 213 -4.54 6.34 -23.10
N SER A 214 -5.58 7.15 -22.87
CA SER A 214 -5.88 7.69 -21.55
C SER A 214 -7.28 7.35 -21.09
N ALA A 215 -7.47 7.45 -19.78
CA ALA A 215 -8.74 7.52 -19.11
C ALA A 215 -8.63 8.57 -18.00
N SER A 216 -9.74 8.89 -17.36
CA SER A 216 -9.74 9.81 -16.22
C SER A 216 -10.68 9.34 -15.13
N TYR A 217 -10.37 9.68 -13.89
CA TYR A 217 -11.29 9.52 -12.77
C TYR A 217 -11.62 10.87 -12.13
N SER A 218 -12.81 10.99 -11.57
CA SER A 218 -13.24 12.11 -10.71
C SER A 218 -13.79 11.52 -9.42
N ILE A 219 -13.44 12.13 -8.29
CA ILE A 219 -13.92 11.76 -6.96
C ILE A 219 -14.83 12.88 -6.47
N ASP A 220 -16.01 12.54 -5.98
CA ASP A 220 -16.99 13.46 -5.37
C ASP A 220 -17.38 14.66 -6.25
N GLY A 221 -17.29 14.50 -7.57
CA GLY A 221 -17.61 15.54 -8.55
C GLY A 221 -16.51 16.57 -8.77
N GLU A 222 -15.32 16.36 -8.23
CA GLU A 222 -14.15 17.22 -8.46
C GLU A 222 -13.62 17.11 -9.91
N SER A 223 -12.69 18.00 -10.26
CA SER A 223 -12.04 18.01 -11.58
C SER A 223 -11.40 16.64 -11.89
N PRO A 224 -11.62 16.07 -13.09
CA PRO A 224 -11.05 14.77 -13.42
C PRO A 224 -9.52 14.77 -13.44
N THR A 225 -8.93 13.71 -12.89
CA THR A 225 -7.52 13.38 -13.01
C THR A 225 -7.33 12.36 -14.12
N THR A 226 -6.49 12.69 -15.11
CA THR A 226 -6.16 11.79 -16.23
C THR A 226 -5.04 10.83 -15.84
N PHE A 227 -5.17 9.57 -16.26
CA PHE A 227 -4.14 8.54 -16.16
C PHE A 227 -3.92 7.86 -17.51
N PHE A 228 -2.75 7.26 -17.68
CA PHE A 228 -2.36 6.58 -18.90
C PHE A 228 -2.73 5.09 -18.83
N LEU A 229 -3.35 4.59 -19.88
CA LEU A 229 -3.60 3.17 -20.09
C LEU A 229 -2.51 2.63 -21.01
N ALA A 230 -1.64 1.80 -20.45
CA ALA A 230 -0.54 1.21 -21.19
C ALA A 230 -1.03 0.34 -22.36
N GLY A 231 -0.19 0.23 -23.38
CA GLY A 231 -0.37 -0.68 -24.51
C GLY A 231 0.14 -2.08 -24.23
N HIS A 232 0.10 -2.94 -25.25
CA HIS A 232 0.91 -4.15 -25.25
C HIS A 232 2.39 -3.76 -25.27
N PRO A 233 3.25 -4.48 -24.54
CA PRO A 233 4.67 -4.40 -24.73
C PRO A 233 5.00 -4.72 -26.19
N PRO A 234 6.00 -4.07 -26.80
CA PRO A 234 6.23 -4.15 -28.23
C PRO A 234 6.58 -5.56 -28.77
N PHE A 235 6.77 -6.58 -27.91
CA PHE A 235 7.35 -7.86 -28.31
C PHE A 235 6.81 -9.13 -27.62
N ASP A 236 5.82 -9.09 -26.73
CA ASP A 236 5.50 -10.27 -25.89
C ASP A 236 4.28 -11.09 -26.35
N GLY A 237 3.32 -10.51 -27.07
CA GLY A 237 2.18 -11.26 -27.60
C GLY A 237 1.34 -11.92 -26.50
N THR A 238 1.33 -11.37 -25.29
CA THR A 238 0.66 -11.95 -24.10
C THR A 238 -0.28 -10.96 -23.45
N SER A 239 -1.37 -11.47 -22.87
CA SER A 239 -2.26 -10.64 -22.05
C SER A 239 -1.61 -10.31 -20.71
N LEU A 240 -1.83 -9.09 -20.21
CA LEU A 240 -1.29 -8.63 -18.93
C LEU A 240 -2.40 -8.57 -17.87
N TYR A 241 -2.17 -9.15 -16.70
CA TYR A 241 -3.11 -9.26 -15.59
C TYR A 241 -2.65 -8.41 -14.40
N ASN A 242 -3.57 -8.06 -13.48
CA ASN A 242 -3.28 -7.28 -12.27
C ASN A 242 -2.50 -5.98 -12.54
N GLN A 243 -2.83 -5.28 -13.63
CA GLN A 243 -2.13 -4.05 -14.00
C GLN A 243 -2.65 -2.87 -13.19
N ASN A 244 -1.79 -2.21 -12.42
CA ASN A 244 -2.14 -1.01 -11.68
C ASN A 244 -2.33 0.18 -12.62
N PHE A 245 -3.58 0.48 -12.96
CA PHE A 245 -3.90 1.60 -13.84
C PHE A 245 -3.79 2.95 -13.13
N PHE A 246 -4.26 3.01 -11.89
CA PHE A 246 -4.05 4.16 -11.02
C PHE A 246 -4.32 3.82 -9.56
N THR A 247 -3.74 4.64 -8.69
CA THR A 247 -4.09 4.70 -7.27
C THR A 247 -4.51 6.13 -6.95
N THR A 248 -5.57 6.29 -6.14
CA THR A 248 -6.02 7.61 -5.70
C THR A 248 -5.03 8.20 -4.69
N PRO A 249 -5.03 9.54 -4.51
CA PRO A 249 -4.47 10.13 -3.31
C PRO A 249 -5.14 9.57 -2.03
N ASP A 250 -4.55 9.86 -0.88
CA ASP A 250 -5.20 9.60 0.40
C ASP A 250 -6.43 10.54 0.54
N LEU A 251 -7.56 9.94 0.90
CA LEU A 251 -8.85 10.59 1.08
C LEU A 251 -9.23 10.62 2.56
N PRO A 252 -10.00 11.62 3.02
CA PRO A 252 -10.61 11.58 4.34
C PRO A 252 -11.46 10.32 4.51
N ASN A 253 -11.44 9.68 5.68
CA ASN A 253 -12.29 8.51 5.89
C ASN A 253 -13.77 8.89 5.81
N GLY A 254 -14.49 8.34 4.85
CA GLY A 254 -15.90 8.64 4.66
C GLY A 254 -16.47 8.05 3.37
N PRO A 255 -17.74 8.33 3.07
CA PRO A 255 -18.37 7.94 1.83
C PRO A 255 -17.85 8.80 0.67
N HIS A 256 -17.53 8.15 -0.44
CA HIS A 256 -17.04 8.74 -1.68
C HIS A 256 -17.76 8.15 -2.91
N THR A 257 -17.77 8.91 -3.99
CA THR A 257 -18.18 8.43 -5.32
C THR A 257 -17.05 8.67 -6.31
N ILE A 258 -16.54 7.59 -6.92
CA ILE A 258 -15.58 7.68 -8.02
C ILE A 258 -16.29 7.40 -9.35
N VAL A 259 -16.02 8.24 -10.36
CA VAL A 259 -16.46 8.06 -11.73
C VAL A 259 -15.24 7.96 -12.62
N VAL A 260 -15.03 6.80 -13.25
CA VAL A 260 -13.96 6.58 -14.22
C VAL A 260 -14.54 6.66 -15.63
N THR A 261 -13.89 7.41 -16.52
CA THR A 261 -14.31 7.68 -17.89
C THR A 261 -13.20 7.30 -18.87
N TYR A 262 -13.53 6.46 -19.86
CA TYR A 262 -12.60 6.08 -20.92
C TYR A 262 -12.46 7.19 -21.97
N GLN A 263 -11.22 7.54 -22.35
CA GLN A 263 -10.95 8.60 -23.34
C GLN A 263 -10.44 8.05 -24.68
N GLY A 264 -10.16 6.74 -24.77
CA GLY A 264 -9.77 6.08 -26.00
C GLY A 264 -10.95 5.69 -26.91
N ASN A 265 -10.73 4.73 -27.79
CA ASN A 265 -11.75 4.14 -28.67
C ASN A 265 -11.31 2.73 -29.11
N SER A 266 -12.05 2.11 -30.03
CA SER A 266 -11.79 0.75 -30.53
C SER A 266 -10.47 0.54 -31.27
N SER A 267 -9.59 1.54 -31.38
CA SER A 267 -8.24 1.44 -31.95
C SER A 267 -7.13 1.45 -30.89
N PHE A 268 -7.49 1.57 -29.60
CA PHE A 268 -6.56 1.68 -28.48
C PHE A 268 -6.82 0.61 -27.42
N THR A 269 -5.92 0.51 -26.44
CA THR A 269 -6.10 -0.35 -25.26
C THR A 269 -7.46 -0.09 -24.62
N PRO A 270 -8.29 -1.12 -24.42
CA PRO A 270 -9.56 -0.99 -23.74
C PRO A 270 -9.37 -0.60 -22.26
N LEU A 271 -10.30 0.16 -21.70
CA LEU A 271 -10.36 0.32 -20.25
C LEU A 271 -11.02 -0.92 -19.65
N THR A 272 -10.34 -1.55 -18.70
CA THR A 272 -10.81 -2.74 -17.99
C THR A 272 -10.85 -2.52 -16.49
N LEU A 273 -11.65 -3.32 -15.80
CA LEU A 273 -11.66 -3.49 -14.35
C LEU A 273 -11.66 -4.98 -14.03
N ASP A 274 -10.61 -5.43 -13.36
CA ASP A 274 -10.50 -6.76 -12.77
C ASP A 274 -10.96 -6.70 -11.29
N HIS A 275 -10.23 -5.93 -10.48
CA HIS A 275 -10.59 -5.67 -9.09
C HIS A 275 -10.06 -4.34 -8.61
N ILE A 276 -10.50 -3.98 -7.41
CA ILE A 276 -10.08 -2.80 -6.68
C ILE A 276 -9.52 -3.24 -5.32
N TYR A 277 -8.37 -2.70 -4.94
CA TYR A 277 -7.95 -2.66 -3.54
C TYR A 277 -8.50 -1.38 -2.92
N LEU A 278 -9.36 -1.53 -1.92
CA LEU A 278 -9.95 -0.42 -1.18
C LEU A 278 -9.47 -0.44 0.27
N THR A 279 -8.78 0.62 0.70
CA THR A 279 -8.46 0.81 2.11
C THR A 279 -9.69 1.32 2.84
N VAL A 280 -10.21 0.51 3.77
CA VAL A 280 -11.34 0.86 4.63
C VAL A 280 -10.83 1.14 6.03
N ALA A 281 -11.38 2.16 6.68
CA ALA A 281 -11.18 2.41 8.08
C ALA A 281 -12.56 2.42 8.76
N PRO A 282 -12.79 1.59 9.79
CA PRO A 282 -14.05 1.60 10.51
C PRO A 282 -14.30 3.02 11.00
N THR A 283 -15.44 3.59 10.62
CA THR A 283 -15.87 4.85 11.21
C THR A 283 -16.16 4.52 12.67
N SER A 284 -15.28 4.92 13.58
CA SER A 284 -15.60 4.93 15.00
C SER A 284 -16.95 5.62 15.12
N THR A 285 -17.99 4.87 15.47
CA THR A 285 -19.22 5.46 15.98
C THR A 285 -18.86 6.02 17.34
N THR A 286 -18.14 7.14 17.34
CA THR A 286 -18.32 8.13 18.38
C THR A 286 -19.81 8.41 18.34
N HIS A 287 -20.53 7.89 19.34
CA HIS A 287 -21.76 8.49 19.83
C HIS A 287 -21.67 9.99 19.57
N PRO A 288 -22.70 10.64 18.99
CA PRO A 288 -22.63 12.07 18.72
C PRO A 288 -22.34 12.77 20.03
N SER A 289 -21.05 13.06 20.27
CA SER A 289 -20.65 13.97 21.31
C SER A 289 -21.17 15.28 20.77
N SER A 290 -22.24 15.75 21.41
CA SER A 290 -22.87 17.05 21.20
C SER A 290 -21.83 18.02 20.69
N PRO A 291 -22.11 18.79 19.62
CA PRO A 291 -21.12 19.65 18.99
C PRO A 291 -20.41 20.42 20.09
N LYS A 292 -19.09 20.18 20.24
CA LYS A 292 -18.26 21.02 21.09
C LYS A 292 -18.32 22.40 20.43
N LYS A 293 -19.33 23.18 20.82
CA LYS A 293 -19.39 24.61 20.54
C LYS A 293 -18.00 25.11 20.89
N SER A 294 -17.31 25.65 19.91
CA SER A 294 -16.01 26.25 20.16
C SER A 294 -16.21 27.25 21.31
N LEU A 295 -15.46 27.08 22.40
CA LEU A 295 -15.52 27.95 23.58
C LEU A 295 -14.98 29.36 23.27
N VAL A 296 -15.01 29.80 22.02
CA VAL A 296 -14.67 31.17 21.60
C VAL A 296 -15.47 32.18 22.43
N GLY A 297 -16.75 31.88 22.72
CA GLY A 297 -17.57 32.71 23.61
C GLY A 297 -17.07 32.79 25.06
N THR A 298 -16.55 31.70 25.63
CA THR A 298 -16.04 31.66 27.00
C THR A 298 -14.65 32.30 27.10
N ILE A 299 -13.78 32.08 26.11
CA ILE A 299 -12.45 32.69 26.05
C ILE A 299 -12.59 34.21 25.87
N VAL A 300 -13.47 34.67 24.97
CA VAL A 300 -13.74 36.11 24.81
C VAL A 300 -14.44 36.68 26.06
N GLY A 301 -15.36 35.94 26.68
CA GLY A 301 -16.05 36.37 27.90
C GLY A 301 -15.11 36.57 29.10
N CYS A 302 -14.14 35.68 29.30
CA CYS A 302 -13.16 35.80 30.38
C CYS A 302 -12.19 36.97 30.15
N VAL A 303 -11.75 37.21 28.90
CA VAL A 303 -10.83 38.31 28.59
C VAL A 303 -11.54 39.66 28.73
N VAL A 304 -12.77 39.79 28.19
CA VAL A 304 -13.55 41.04 28.31
C VAL A 304 -13.94 41.29 29.77
N GLY A 305 -14.36 40.26 30.50
CA GLY A 305 -14.67 40.37 31.93
C GLY A 305 -13.46 40.72 32.79
N GLY A 306 -12.30 40.12 32.51
CA GLY A 306 -11.04 40.41 33.19
C GLY A 306 -10.57 41.85 32.96
N VAL A 307 -10.61 42.33 31.72
CA VAL A 307 -10.26 43.72 31.39
C VAL A 307 -11.21 44.70 32.06
N ALA A 308 -12.53 44.44 32.04
CA ALA A 308 -13.51 45.29 32.72
C ALA A 308 -13.31 45.33 34.24
N ALA A 309 -13.00 44.18 34.87
CA ALA A 309 -12.74 44.11 36.30
C ALA A 309 -11.46 44.87 36.70
N ILE A 310 -10.38 44.75 35.91
CA ILE A 310 -9.12 45.49 36.14
C ILE A 310 -9.35 47.00 36.02
N LEU A 311 -10.10 47.44 35.00
CA LEU A 311 -10.44 48.86 34.83
C LEU A 311 -11.30 49.37 35.98
N PHE A 312 -12.26 48.58 36.45
CA PHE A 312 -13.12 48.95 37.58
C PHE A 312 -12.32 49.06 38.89
N VAL A 313 -11.44 48.11 39.18
CA VAL A 313 -10.55 48.16 40.35
C VAL A 313 -9.58 49.33 40.25
N GLY A 314 -9.00 49.58 39.07
CA GLY A 314 -8.14 50.73 38.81
C GLY A 314 -8.88 52.06 39.07
N PHE A 315 -10.11 52.19 38.57
CA PHE A 315 -10.95 53.36 38.80
C PHE A 315 -11.30 53.53 40.29
N LEU A 316 -11.66 52.44 40.97
CA LEU A 316 -11.97 52.45 42.40
C LEU A 316 -10.75 52.88 43.24
N LEU A 317 -9.56 52.35 42.92
CA LEU A 317 -8.32 52.74 43.60
C LEU A 317 -7.94 54.20 43.33
N LEU A 318 -8.15 54.71 42.11
CA LEU A 318 -7.96 56.12 41.80
C LEU A 318 -8.97 57.00 42.53
N PHE A 319 -10.23 56.58 42.64
CA PHE A 319 -11.27 57.27 43.39
C PHE A 319 -10.94 57.32 44.89
N LEU A 320 -10.50 56.20 45.47
CA LEU A 320 -10.07 56.13 46.86
C LEU A 320 -8.79 56.94 47.12
N ARG A 321 -7.83 56.95 46.18
CA ARG A 321 -6.63 57.81 46.26
C ARG A 321 -6.95 59.29 46.14
N ARG A 322 -7.91 59.68 45.28
CA ARG A 322 -8.40 61.07 45.23
C ARG A 322 -9.09 61.47 46.54
N ARG A 323 -9.90 60.57 47.10
CA ARG A 323 -10.59 60.80 48.37
C ARG A 323 -9.63 60.91 49.56
N ASN A 324 -8.54 60.13 49.58
CA ASN A 324 -7.53 60.20 50.64
C ASN A 324 -6.54 61.36 50.47
N ARG A 325 -6.54 62.06 49.33
CA ARG A 325 -5.75 63.30 49.14
C ARG A 325 -6.38 64.53 49.80
N GLU A 326 -7.58 64.42 50.36
CA GLU A 326 -8.24 65.51 51.09
C GLU A 326 -8.15 65.37 52.63
N LYS A 327 -7.35 64.45 53.17
CA LYS A 327 -7.17 64.32 54.63
C LYS A 327 -5.70 64.11 55.05
N GLY A 328 -5.05 65.21 55.44
CA GLY A 328 -3.86 65.32 56.33
C GLY A 328 -2.55 64.74 55.77
N SER A 329 -1.42 65.43 55.61
CA SER A 329 -0.74 66.47 56.43
C SER A 329 -0.60 66.15 57.91
N GLU A 330 0.68 66.13 58.36
CA GLU A 330 1.24 65.95 59.72
C GLU A 330 1.28 64.50 60.28
N GLY A 331 2.39 63.94 60.77
CA GLY A 331 3.78 64.37 60.94
C GLY A 331 4.59 63.38 61.81
N SER A 332 5.93 63.41 61.68
CA SER A 332 7.00 62.94 62.59
C SER A 332 7.29 61.42 62.70
N SER A 333 8.40 60.82 62.23
CA SER A 333 9.87 61.04 62.41
C SER A 333 10.50 60.31 63.61
N ARG A 334 11.29 59.24 63.34
CA ARG A 334 12.74 59.07 63.64
C ARG A 334 13.16 57.61 63.92
N GLY A 335 14.32 57.23 63.35
CA GLY A 335 15.11 56.06 63.75
C GLY A 335 16.11 55.60 62.70
N LEU A 336 17.21 56.34 62.52
CA LEU A 336 18.41 55.94 61.76
C LEU A 336 19.35 55.07 62.61
N ILE A 337 20.31 54.40 61.94
CA ILE A 337 21.61 53.79 62.37
C ILE A 337 21.68 52.34 61.86
N GLN A 338 22.70 51.76 61.21
CA GLN A 338 24.04 52.14 60.71
C GLN A 338 24.64 50.86 60.07
N SER A 339 25.46 51.00 59.01
CA SER A 339 26.32 49.95 58.41
C SER A 339 27.75 50.08 59.01
N PRO A 340 28.64 49.04 59.16
CA PRO A 340 29.34 48.39 58.03
C PRO A 340 29.90 46.94 58.21
N ASN A 341 30.30 46.35 57.07
CA ASN A 341 31.38 45.38 56.76
C ASN A 341 31.78 44.25 57.75
N GLU A 342 31.88 43.01 57.22
CA GLU A 342 33.15 42.24 57.22
C GLU A 342 33.14 41.06 56.24
N ALA A 343 34.33 40.73 55.73
CA ALA A 343 34.62 39.82 54.63
C ALA A 343 35.06 38.43 55.11
N VAL A 344 34.79 37.36 54.35
CA VAL A 344 35.70 36.20 54.23
C VAL A 344 35.56 35.56 52.83
N ALA A 345 36.69 35.33 52.21
CA ALA A 345 36.90 34.71 50.90
C ALA A 345 36.64 33.19 50.87
N PHE A 346 36.31 32.63 49.70
CA PHE A 346 37.03 31.45 49.17
C PHE A 346 36.70 31.14 47.68
N THR A 347 37.77 31.21 46.87
CA THR A 347 38.16 30.28 45.79
C THR A 347 37.31 30.11 44.53
N MET A 348 37.89 30.64 43.46
CA MET A 348 37.62 30.39 42.04
C MET A 348 38.62 29.33 41.56
N SER A 349 38.16 28.24 40.95
CA SER A 349 39.01 27.35 40.15
C SER A 349 38.38 27.09 38.78
N GLN A 350 39.16 27.46 37.78
CA GLN A 350 38.95 27.35 36.35
C GLN A 350 39.45 25.97 35.87
N PRO A 351 38.93 25.39 34.77
CA PRO A 351 39.69 24.46 33.95
C PRO A 351 40.00 25.03 32.55
N PRO A 352 41.13 24.63 31.93
CA PRO A 352 41.63 25.18 30.68
C PRO A 352 41.23 24.38 29.42
N SER A 353 41.12 25.16 28.34
CA SER A 353 41.59 24.97 26.95
C SER A 353 41.91 23.58 26.37
N ALA A 354 41.15 23.26 25.31
CA ALA A 354 41.57 22.89 23.94
C ALA A 354 42.77 21.94 23.68
N SER A 355 42.51 20.88 22.91
CA SER A 355 43.36 20.48 21.77
C SER A 355 42.61 19.59 20.76
N SER A 356 43.13 19.64 19.53
CA SER A 356 42.63 19.22 18.22
C SER A 356 43.20 17.88 17.72
N ALA A 357 42.48 17.16 16.85
CA ALA A 357 43.01 16.33 15.74
C ALA A 357 41.83 15.72 14.94
N ALA A 358 41.59 16.13 13.68
CA ALA A 358 42.14 15.57 12.43
C ALA A 358 41.45 14.27 11.96
N SER A 359 40.59 14.40 10.95
CA SER A 359 39.95 13.32 10.20
C SER A 359 40.76 12.94 8.95
N PRO A 360 40.89 11.65 8.60
CA PRO A 360 41.45 11.24 7.32
C PRO A 360 40.36 11.07 6.25
N SER A 361 40.65 11.57 5.05
CA SER A 361 39.91 11.35 3.81
C SER A 361 40.31 10.02 3.14
N LEU A 362 39.34 9.36 2.50
CA LEU A 362 39.53 8.17 1.66
C LEU A 362 39.30 8.51 0.16
N PRO A 363 39.94 7.77 -0.77
CA PRO A 363 40.14 8.20 -2.15
C PRO A 363 39.09 7.70 -3.16
N SER A 364 39.00 8.44 -4.27
CA SER A 364 38.24 8.14 -5.50
C SER A 364 38.66 6.84 -6.21
N PRO A 365 37.75 6.21 -6.98
CA PRO A 365 38.14 5.31 -8.06
C PRO A 365 38.05 5.97 -9.44
N SER A 366 39.10 5.71 -10.22
CA SER A 366 39.33 6.14 -11.60
C SER A 366 38.70 5.18 -12.62
N ASN A 367 38.23 5.76 -13.73
CA ASN A 367 38.04 5.25 -15.09
C ASN A 367 38.40 3.78 -15.40
N VAL A 368 37.42 3.06 -15.96
CA VAL A 368 37.65 1.92 -16.86
C VAL A 368 37.12 2.27 -18.25
N SER A 369 38.02 2.37 -19.23
CA SER A 369 37.72 2.46 -20.65
C SER A 369 37.40 1.06 -21.18
N LEU A 370 36.24 0.88 -21.83
CA LEU A 370 35.98 -0.29 -22.66
C LEU A 370 36.37 0.04 -24.11
N GLY A 371 37.38 -0.69 -24.58
CA GLY A 371 37.85 -0.66 -25.95
C GLY A 371 36.83 -1.29 -26.91
N ALA A 372 36.61 -0.61 -28.02
CA ALA A 372 35.95 -1.14 -29.20
C ALA A 372 36.90 -2.10 -29.92
N SER A 373 36.39 -3.30 -30.25
CA SER A 373 37.00 -4.22 -31.19
C SER A 373 35.94 -4.67 -32.18
N SER A 374 36.09 -4.18 -33.40
CA SER A 374 35.45 -4.63 -34.63
C SER A 374 35.92 -6.03 -35.03
N GLY A 375 35.11 -6.74 -35.82
CA GLY A 375 35.64 -7.78 -36.70
C GLY A 375 34.72 -8.94 -37.04
N SER A 376 34.21 -8.93 -38.28
CA SER A 376 33.76 -10.07 -39.12
C SER A 376 32.58 -10.91 -38.60
N GLY A 377 31.51 -11.16 -39.35
CA GLY A 377 31.40 -11.36 -40.79
C GLY A 377 31.03 -12.83 -41.01
N PHE A 378 29.74 -13.14 -41.15
CA PHE A 378 29.29 -14.37 -41.80
C PHE A 378 27.99 -14.12 -42.58
N VAL A 379 28.06 -14.50 -43.86
CA VAL A 379 27.04 -14.44 -44.90
C VAL A 379 26.49 -15.86 -45.09
N SER A 380 25.24 -15.91 -45.56
CA SER A 380 24.45 -17.06 -46.03
C SER A 380 23.83 -17.93 -44.90
N ASP A 381 22.63 -18.48 -45.03
CA ASP A 381 21.96 -18.87 -46.25
C ASP A 381 20.43 -18.90 -46.09
N SER A 382 19.76 -18.52 -47.16
CA SER A 382 18.33 -18.63 -47.33
C SER A 382 17.93 -20.07 -47.65
N LYS A 383 16.96 -20.65 -46.92
CA LYS A 383 16.20 -21.80 -47.45
C LYS A 383 14.79 -21.89 -46.89
N ARG A 384 13.85 -21.79 -47.83
CA ARG A 384 12.43 -22.14 -47.71
C ARG A 384 12.25 -23.59 -47.25
N ARG A 385 11.29 -23.81 -46.35
CA ARG A 385 10.39 -24.98 -46.34
C ARG A 385 9.20 -24.64 -45.43
N ALA A 386 8.03 -24.38 -45.99
CA ALA A 386 7.00 -25.35 -46.37
C ALA A 386 6.15 -25.79 -45.17
N THR A 387 4.99 -25.14 -45.10
CA THR A 387 3.70 -25.60 -44.56
C THR A 387 3.48 -27.11 -44.59
N ALA A 388 2.96 -27.65 -43.49
CA ALA A 388 2.21 -28.91 -43.41
C ALA A 388 1.22 -28.84 -42.21
N PRO A 389 0.13 -29.62 -42.23
CA PRO A 389 -1.20 -29.16 -41.81
C PRO A 389 -1.64 -29.61 -40.41
N SER A 390 -2.66 -28.90 -39.92
CA SER A 390 -3.56 -29.27 -38.80
C SER A 390 -4.32 -30.58 -39.09
N PRO A 391 -4.61 -31.36 -38.04
CA PRO A 391 -5.74 -32.28 -38.12
C PRO A 391 -6.68 -32.22 -36.88
N TYR A 392 -7.99 -32.21 -37.21
CA TYR A 392 -9.21 -32.52 -36.41
C TYR A 392 -9.69 -31.45 -35.41
N ALA A 393 -10.89 -30.86 -35.58
CA ALA A 393 -12.26 -31.39 -35.69
C ALA A 393 -12.90 -31.64 -34.32
#